data_AF-A0A1F3JRJ2-F1
#
_entry.id   AF-A0A1F3JRJ2-F1
#
_cell.length_a   1.000
_cell.length_b   1.000
_cell.length_c   1.000
_cell.angle_alpha   90.00
_cell.angle_beta   90.00
_cell.angle_gamma   90.00
#
_symmetry.space_group_name_H-M   'P 1'
#
loop_
_entity.id
_entity.type
_entity.pdbx_description
1 polymer ?
#
loop_
_entity_poly.entity_id
_entity_poly.type
_entity_poly.pdbx_seq_one_letter_code
_entity_poly.pdbx_strand_id
1 'polypeptide(L)'
;MAIIDIDFDFRQDSKCGDPDTDSQKLYEAHKFLWSKELPNGKIFTLEIKGDSYGRFLIRNNLCMNLSSDRMCPHFDGKYSNKFDGWLSDLEKEELKHKVRTIGGHIVFPAHKKNGFTINQARGVSRIICDRFDLTLECIRRFYRDEESPLSKTLTNYKDFFDLFIDFKGYVDFFHLQDFIDQQEQVEFSLPFDNFNRPPLPQTIDEYKQYKEHTIDLMKKRNKRILENLYQIN
;
A
#
# COMPACT_ATOMS: atom_id res chain seq x y z
N MET A 1 14.06 -7.25 20.88
CA MET A 1 13.18 -7.42 19.71
C MET A 1 12.53 -6.10 19.39
N ALA A 2 12.44 -5.70 18.12
CA ALA A 2 11.79 -4.46 17.75
C ALA A 2 10.28 -4.64 17.86
N ILE A 3 9.65 -4.00 18.84
CA ILE A 3 8.19 -3.95 18.94
C ILE A 3 7.74 -2.84 17.99
N ILE A 4 6.99 -3.19 16.95
CA ILE A 4 6.36 -2.20 16.07
C ILE A 4 5.14 -1.64 16.80
N ASP A 5 5.16 -0.33 17.04
CA ASP A 5 3.96 0.39 17.46
C ASP A 5 3.05 0.58 16.24
N ILE A 6 1.95 -0.19 16.20
CA ILE A 6 1.01 -0.21 15.08
C ILE A 6 0.14 1.05 14.98
N ASP A 7 0.10 1.90 16.00
CA ASP A 7 -0.63 3.16 15.99
C ASP A 7 0.29 4.38 15.79
N PHE A 8 1.61 4.16 15.68
CA PHE A 8 2.57 5.23 15.43
C PHE A 8 2.32 5.92 14.08
N ASP A 9 2.29 7.25 14.11
CA ASP A 9 2.18 8.09 12.92
C ASP A 9 3.58 8.36 12.35
N PHE A 10 3.93 7.72 11.24
CA PHE A 10 5.28 7.85 10.66
C PHE A 10 5.61 9.27 10.19
N ARG A 11 4.61 10.16 10.01
CA ARG A 11 4.88 11.58 9.74
C ARG A 11 5.71 12.23 10.84
N GLN A 12 5.59 11.77 12.09
CA GLN A 12 6.33 12.29 13.24
C GLN A 12 7.82 11.92 13.23
N ASP A 13 8.20 10.90 12.45
CA ASP A 13 9.58 10.44 12.31
C ASP A 13 10.26 10.97 11.03
N SER A 14 9.46 11.50 10.09
CA SER A 14 9.93 12.08 8.84
C SER A 14 10.50 13.48 9.04
N LYS A 15 11.64 13.79 8.39
CA LYS A 15 12.23 15.14 8.42
C LYS A 15 11.64 16.03 7.32
N CYS A 16 11.35 15.45 6.15
CA CYS A 16 10.76 16.16 5.02
C CYS A 16 9.22 16.20 5.05
N GLY A 17 8.58 15.52 6.01
CA GLY A 17 7.14 15.39 6.15
C GLY A 17 6.52 14.24 5.32
N ASP A 18 7.30 13.59 4.47
CA ASP A 18 6.92 12.38 3.75
C ASP A 18 7.66 11.14 4.28
N PRO A 19 7.04 10.31 5.14
CA PRO A 19 7.71 9.17 5.75
C PRO A 19 8.18 8.11 4.75
N ASP A 20 7.54 8.02 3.58
CA ASP A 20 7.96 7.13 2.49
C ASP A 20 9.37 7.48 1.98
N THR A 21 9.78 8.73 2.18
CA THR A 21 11.07 9.25 1.77
C THR A 21 12.15 9.01 2.83
N ASP A 22 11.91 9.31 4.11
CA ASP A 22 12.99 9.41 5.11
C ASP A 22 12.66 8.93 6.54
N SER A 23 11.53 8.27 6.78
CA SER A 23 11.25 7.73 8.13
C SER A 23 12.07 6.46 8.39
N GLN A 24 13.05 6.56 9.30
CA GLN A 24 13.83 5.38 9.72
C GLN A 24 12.91 4.34 10.37
N LYS A 25 11.96 4.76 11.22
CA LYS A 25 11.03 3.83 11.89
C LYS A 25 10.18 3.05 10.90
N LEU A 26 9.71 3.69 9.83
CA LEU A 26 8.92 3.01 8.78
C LEU A 26 9.75 1.95 8.06
N TYR A 27 10.99 2.28 7.68
CA TYR A 27 11.86 1.36 6.96
C TYR A 27 12.37 0.22 7.86
N GLU A 28 12.60 0.45 9.16
CA GLU A 28 12.87 -0.63 10.13
C GLU A 28 11.66 -1.55 10.30
N ALA A 29 10.44 -0.99 10.35
CA ALA A 29 9.22 -1.78 10.41
C ALA A 29 9.06 -2.67 9.15
N HIS A 30 9.29 -2.12 7.95
CA HIS A 30 9.28 -2.92 6.72
C HIS A 30 10.36 -4.00 6.69
N LYS A 31 11.59 -3.66 7.08
CA LYS A 31 12.68 -4.63 7.18
C LYS A 31 12.31 -5.78 8.09
N PHE A 32 11.77 -5.48 9.27
CA PHE A 32 11.38 -6.49 10.26
C PHE A 32 10.22 -7.36 9.77
N LEU A 33 9.15 -6.76 9.24
CA LEU A 33 7.94 -7.49 8.83
C LEU A 33 8.14 -8.38 7.61
N TRP A 34 8.95 -7.92 6.66
CA TRP A 34 9.06 -8.54 5.35
C TRP A 34 10.35 -9.36 5.18
N SER A 35 11.24 -9.37 6.19
CA SER A 35 12.38 -10.30 6.22
C SER A 35 11.94 -11.68 6.74
N LYS A 36 11.25 -12.44 5.89
CA LYS A 36 10.71 -13.76 6.23
C LYS A 36 10.71 -14.70 5.02
N GLU A 37 10.36 -15.96 5.24
CA GLU A 37 10.18 -16.93 4.15
C GLU A 37 9.05 -16.49 3.21
N LEU A 38 9.31 -16.56 1.91
CA LEU A 38 8.33 -16.33 0.86
C LEU A 38 7.54 -17.60 0.57
N PRO A 39 6.34 -17.49 -0.02
CA PRO A 39 5.56 -18.66 -0.45
C PRO A 39 6.34 -19.64 -1.34
N ASN A 40 7.32 -19.16 -2.10
CA ASN A 40 8.20 -19.99 -2.94
C ASN A 40 9.35 -20.69 -2.20
N GLY A 41 9.37 -20.67 -0.87
CA GLY A 41 10.37 -21.30 -0.01
C GLY A 41 11.71 -20.57 0.06
N LYS A 42 11.87 -19.42 -0.61
CA LYS A 42 13.08 -18.61 -0.50
C LYS A 42 12.99 -17.69 0.72
N ILE A 43 14.12 -17.46 1.38
CA ILE A 43 14.22 -16.45 2.43
C ILE A 43 14.38 -15.07 1.79
N PHE A 44 13.46 -14.15 2.12
CA PHE A 44 13.57 -12.75 1.73
C PHE A 44 14.36 -12.00 2.82
N THR A 45 15.54 -11.50 2.48
CA THR A 45 16.39 -10.77 3.43
C THR A 45 16.46 -9.31 3.03
N LEU A 46 16.10 -8.42 3.95
CA LEU A 46 16.00 -6.99 3.68
C LEU A 46 17.02 -6.17 4.46
N GLU A 47 17.55 -5.16 3.78
CA GLU A 47 18.46 -4.16 4.35
C GLU A 47 17.99 -2.75 3.98
N ILE A 48 18.08 -1.83 4.93
CA ILE A 48 17.79 -0.41 4.67
C ILE A 48 19.01 0.19 3.99
N LYS A 49 18.77 0.92 2.90
CA LYS A 49 19.80 1.65 2.15
C LYS A 49 19.35 3.09 1.97
N GLY A 50 20.19 4.05 2.37
CA GLY A 50 20.02 5.45 1.97
C GLY A 50 20.60 5.70 0.58
N ASP A 51 19.96 6.57 -0.20
CA ASP A 51 20.55 7.14 -1.40
C ASP A 51 21.23 8.50 -1.12
N SER A 52 21.91 9.05 -2.13
CA SER A 52 22.62 10.33 -2.04
C SER A 52 21.70 11.54 -1.82
N TYR A 53 20.39 11.38 -1.97
CA TYR A 53 19.38 12.42 -1.81
C TYR A 53 18.63 12.31 -0.47
N GLY A 54 19.07 11.41 0.41
CA GLY A 54 18.46 11.18 1.72
C GLY A 54 17.20 10.33 1.66
N ARG A 55 16.90 9.69 0.53
CA ARG A 55 15.80 8.75 0.39
C ARG A 55 16.19 7.38 0.88
N PHE A 56 15.31 6.73 1.64
CA PHE A 56 15.47 5.34 2.00
C PHE A 56 14.92 4.41 0.92
N LEU A 57 15.59 3.26 0.79
CA LEU A 57 15.25 2.14 -0.04
C LEU A 57 15.42 0.86 0.78
N ILE A 58 14.78 -0.20 0.34
CA ILE A 58 14.93 -1.55 0.89
C ILE A 58 15.66 -2.39 -0.14
N ARG A 59 16.92 -2.71 0.14
CA ARG A 59 17.69 -3.68 -0.62
C ARG A 59 17.24 -5.08 -0.25
N ASN A 60 17.21 -5.98 -1.22
CA ASN A 60 16.90 -7.39 -1.00
C ASN A 60 17.79 -8.31 -1.87
N ASN A 61 17.68 -9.62 -1.64
CA ASN A 61 18.48 -10.66 -2.26
C ASN A 61 17.86 -11.31 -3.52
N LEU A 62 16.63 -10.96 -3.92
CA LEU A 62 15.87 -11.71 -4.93
C LEU A 62 15.41 -10.87 -6.13
N CYS A 63 15.20 -9.58 -5.96
CA CYS A 63 14.73 -8.66 -6.98
C CYS A 63 15.38 -7.28 -6.79
N MET A 64 14.93 -6.29 -7.55
CA MET A 64 15.43 -4.92 -7.40
C MET A 64 15.03 -4.30 -6.06
N ASN A 65 15.68 -3.18 -5.70
CA ASN A 65 15.35 -2.44 -4.48
C ASN A 65 13.87 -2.07 -4.45
N LEU A 66 13.29 -2.10 -3.25
CA LEU A 66 11.92 -1.67 -2.99
C LEU A 66 11.90 -0.28 -2.33
N SER A 67 10.78 0.42 -2.47
CA SER A 67 10.49 1.67 -1.78
C SER A 67 9.13 1.58 -1.12
N SER A 68 8.98 2.21 0.05
CA SER A 68 7.68 2.35 0.68
C SER A 68 6.80 3.33 -0.09
N ASP A 69 5.49 3.13 -0.02
CA ASP A 69 4.49 4.12 -0.38
C ASP A 69 3.23 3.90 0.46
N ARG A 70 2.50 4.98 0.72
CA ARG A 70 1.22 4.91 1.40
C ARG A 70 0.17 4.29 0.50
N MET A 71 -0.49 3.23 0.96
CA MET A 71 -1.52 2.50 0.22
C MET A 71 -2.69 3.41 -0.22
N CYS A 72 -3.34 4.10 0.72
CA CYS A 72 -4.60 4.82 0.43
C CYS A 72 -4.44 6.34 0.51
N PRO A 73 -4.93 7.11 -0.49
CA PRO A 73 -4.93 8.56 -0.45
C PRO A 73 -5.94 9.11 0.56
N HIS A 74 -5.66 10.30 1.11
CA HIS A 74 -6.60 11.04 1.96
C HIS A 74 -7.32 12.16 1.20
N PHE A 75 -6.94 12.41 -0.06
CA PHE A 75 -7.45 13.47 -0.96
C PHE A 75 -7.39 14.93 -0.50
N ASP A 76 -7.20 15.21 0.80
CA ASP A 76 -7.01 16.56 1.33
C ASP A 76 -5.89 17.34 0.61
N GLY A 77 -6.20 18.57 0.20
CA GLY A 77 -5.30 19.45 -0.57
C GLY A 77 -4.95 18.97 -1.98
N LYS A 78 -5.57 17.90 -2.49
CA LYS A 78 -5.39 17.40 -3.86
C LYS A 78 -6.57 17.81 -4.77
N TYR A 79 -6.39 17.61 -6.08
CA TYR A 79 -7.44 17.78 -7.10
C TYR A 79 -8.11 19.16 -7.11
N SER A 80 -7.29 20.22 -7.05
CA SER A 80 -7.77 21.61 -7.10
C SER A 80 -8.86 21.88 -6.06
N ASN A 81 -8.68 21.36 -4.84
CA ASN A 81 -9.56 21.61 -3.70
C ASN A 81 -11.00 21.09 -3.91
N LYS A 82 -11.20 20.12 -4.81
CA LYS A 82 -12.52 19.49 -5.07
C LYS A 82 -13.22 19.03 -3.78
N PHE A 83 -12.45 18.57 -2.81
CA PHE A 83 -12.95 17.95 -1.58
C PHE A 83 -12.99 18.89 -0.37
N ASP A 84 -12.70 20.18 -0.56
CA ASP A 84 -12.69 21.15 0.54
C ASP A 84 -14.08 21.25 1.17
N GLY A 85 -14.12 21.14 2.50
CA GLY A 85 -15.35 21.18 3.29
C GLY A 85 -16.19 19.90 3.27
N TRP A 86 -15.79 18.85 2.55
CA TRP A 86 -16.55 17.58 2.53
C TRP A 86 -16.32 16.74 3.80
N LEU A 87 -15.16 16.91 4.42
CA LEU A 87 -14.81 16.34 5.73
C LEU A 87 -14.40 17.47 6.68
N SER A 88 -14.75 17.34 7.96
CA SER A 88 -14.23 18.20 9.02
C SER A 88 -12.71 18.04 9.21
N ASP A 89 -12.07 18.99 9.88
CA ASP A 89 -10.63 18.91 10.18
C ASP A 89 -10.27 17.69 11.03
N LEU A 90 -11.14 17.31 11.97
CA LEU A 90 -10.98 16.10 12.77
C LEU A 90 -11.03 14.83 11.92
N GLU A 91 -11.99 14.74 10.99
CA GLU A 91 -12.11 13.60 10.09
C GLU A 91 -10.93 13.49 9.11
N LYS A 92 -10.44 14.64 8.61
CA LYS A 92 -9.25 14.70 7.75
C LYS A 92 -8.01 14.22 8.50
N GLU A 93 -7.78 14.69 9.72
CA GLU A 93 -6.61 14.26 10.50
C GLU A 93 -6.71 12.81 10.96
N GLU A 94 -7.90 12.29 11.31
CA GLU A 94 -8.08 10.87 11.61
C GLU A 94 -7.68 10.00 10.40
N LEU A 95 -8.19 10.34 9.20
CA LEU A 95 -7.84 9.62 7.98
C LEU A 95 -6.35 9.70 7.68
N LYS A 96 -5.76 10.90 7.75
CA LYS A 96 -4.31 11.14 7.52
C LYS A 96 -3.44 10.38 8.49
N HIS A 97 -3.80 10.31 9.77
CA HIS A 97 -3.08 9.52 10.76
C HIS A 97 -3.16 8.04 10.42
N LYS A 98 -4.37 7.50 10.23
CA LYS A 98 -4.55 6.05 10.06
C LYS A 98 -3.85 5.50 8.83
N VAL A 99 -3.89 6.23 7.71
CA VAL A 99 -3.15 5.85 6.48
C VAL A 99 -1.62 6.05 6.59
N ARG A 100 -1.12 6.64 7.68
CA ARG A 100 0.32 6.81 7.97
C ARG A 100 0.83 5.92 9.11
N THR A 101 0.01 4.95 9.53
CA THR A 101 0.44 3.82 10.38
C THR A 101 0.99 2.69 9.52
N ILE A 102 1.62 1.66 10.11
CA ILE A 102 2.27 0.58 9.34
C ILE A 102 1.31 -0.17 8.40
N GLY A 103 0.06 -0.35 8.81
CA GLY A 103 -1.00 -0.93 8.01
C GLY A 103 -1.41 -0.07 6.81
N GLY A 104 -1.06 1.22 6.79
CA GLY A 104 -1.23 2.13 5.67
C GLY A 104 -0.08 2.18 4.68
N HIS A 105 1.02 1.46 4.92
CA HIS A 105 2.19 1.44 4.04
C HIS A 105 2.42 0.07 3.40
N ILE A 106 2.91 0.09 2.17
CA ILE A 106 3.29 -1.10 1.40
C ILE A 106 4.60 -0.82 0.65
N VAL A 107 5.28 -1.88 0.20
CA VAL A 107 6.54 -1.78 -0.55
C VAL A 107 6.36 -2.29 -1.97
N PHE A 108 6.94 -1.57 -2.93
CA PHE A 108 6.97 -1.96 -4.34
C PHE A 108 8.37 -1.72 -4.92
N PRO A 109 8.72 -2.37 -6.05
CA PRO A 109 9.94 -2.08 -6.80
C PRO A 109 10.17 -0.58 -7.06
N ALA A 110 11.33 -0.08 -6.64
CA ALA A 110 11.62 1.35 -6.50
C ALA A 110 12.06 2.05 -7.78
N HIS A 111 12.57 1.32 -8.77
CA HIS A 111 13.11 1.92 -9.99
C HIS A 111 12.30 1.53 -11.21
N LYS A 112 12.24 2.45 -12.18
CA LYS A 112 11.52 2.27 -13.43
C LYS A 112 12.03 1.05 -14.20
N LYS A 113 11.12 0.24 -14.72
CA LYS A 113 11.40 -0.90 -15.59
C LYS A 113 10.45 -0.81 -16.78
N ASN A 114 10.97 -0.38 -17.94
CA ASN A 114 10.22 -0.19 -19.18
C ASN A 114 8.92 0.64 -19.03
N GLY A 115 8.95 1.70 -18.22
CA GLY A 115 7.78 2.55 -17.94
C GLY A 115 7.84 3.20 -16.56
N PHE A 116 6.67 3.51 -16.01
CA PHE A 116 6.52 3.98 -14.64
C PHE A 116 6.80 2.86 -13.63
N THR A 117 7.23 3.22 -12.42
CA THR A 117 7.12 2.32 -11.26
C THR A 117 5.65 2.04 -10.94
N ILE A 118 5.37 1.02 -10.13
CA ILE A 118 3.99 0.73 -9.69
C ILE A 118 3.41 1.94 -8.93
N ASN A 119 4.17 2.52 -8.00
CA ASN A 119 3.78 3.73 -7.26
C ASN A 119 3.47 4.91 -8.19
N GLN A 120 4.30 5.11 -9.22
CA GLN A 120 4.04 6.16 -10.21
C GLN A 120 2.80 5.85 -11.04
N ALA A 121 2.64 4.61 -11.52
CA ALA A 121 1.56 4.22 -12.42
C ALA A 121 0.18 4.35 -11.76
N ARG A 122 0.04 3.93 -10.51
CA ARG A 122 -1.22 4.05 -9.76
C ARG A 122 -1.60 5.50 -9.45
N GLY A 123 -0.61 6.37 -9.22
CA GLY A 123 -0.83 7.79 -8.91
C GLY A 123 -1.16 8.66 -10.12
N VAL A 124 -0.50 8.42 -11.26
CA VAL A 124 -0.80 9.17 -12.50
C VAL A 124 -2.03 8.66 -13.24
N SER A 125 -2.47 7.43 -12.94
CA SER A 125 -3.67 6.85 -13.54
C SER A 125 -4.92 7.60 -13.09
N ARG A 126 -5.63 8.22 -14.05
CA ARG A 126 -6.93 8.85 -13.82
C ARG A 126 -8.06 7.85 -13.55
N ILE A 127 -7.77 6.56 -13.71
CA ILE A 127 -8.68 5.43 -13.47
C ILE A 127 -8.46 4.82 -12.08
N ILE A 128 -7.30 5.05 -11.45
CA ILE A 128 -6.97 4.48 -10.13
C ILE A 128 -6.80 5.57 -9.07
N CYS A 129 -6.09 6.66 -9.38
CA CYS A 129 -5.91 7.80 -8.47
C CYS A 129 -5.42 7.39 -7.08
N ASP A 130 -4.36 6.58 -7.03
CA ASP A 130 -3.77 6.01 -5.80
C ASP A 130 -4.68 5.08 -4.97
N ARG A 131 -5.94 4.83 -5.37
CA ARG A 131 -6.81 3.93 -4.61
C ARG A 131 -6.24 2.51 -4.55
N PHE A 132 -5.99 2.04 -3.33
CA PHE A 132 -5.33 0.73 -3.13
C PHE A 132 -6.25 -0.43 -3.48
N ASP A 133 -7.55 -0.36 -3.23
CA ASP A 133 -8.51 -1.40 -3.63
C ASP A 133 -8.53 -1.60 -5.16
N LEU A 134 -8.55 -0.52 -5.94
CA LEU A 134 -8.41 -0.58 -7.39
C LEU A 134 -7.03 -1.11 -7.83
N THR A 135 -5.97 -0.77 -7.09
CA THR A 135 -4.62 -1.30 -7.34
C THR A 135 -4.55 -2.80 -7.04
N LEU A 136 -5.17 -3.25 -5.94
CA LEU A 136 -5.22 -4.64 -5.52
C LEU A 136 -6.03 -5.47 -6.50
N GLU A 137 -7.12 -4.93 -7.05
CA GLU A 137 -7.88 -5.57 -8.12
C GLU A 137 -7.02 -5.75 -9.38
N CYS A 138 -6.17 -4.77 -9.74
CA CYS A 138 -5.22 -4.96 -10.84
C CYS A 138 -4.21 -6.08 -10.54
N ILE A 139 -3.74 -6.19 -9.29
CA ILE A 139 -2.83 -7.26 -8.87
C ILE A 139 -3.54 -8.63 -8.90
N ARG A 140 -4.80 -8.71 -8.44
CA ARG A 140 -5.62 -9.92 -8.52
C ARG A 140 -5.77 -10.39 -9.96
N ARG A 141 -6.08 -9.47 -10.87
CA ARG A 141 -6.20 -9.74 -12.31
C ARG A 141 -4.88 -10.19 -12.92
N PHE A 142 -3.77 -9.57 -12.53
CA PHE A 142 -2.44 -9.99 -12.97
C PHE A 142 -2.17 -11.48 -12.67
N TYR A 143 -2.51 -11.97 -11.48
CA TYR A 143 -2.34 -13.40 -11.14
C TYR A 143 -3.34 -14.33 -11.85
N ARG A 144 -4.40 -13.80 -12.46
CA ARG A 144 -5.38 -14.55 -13.24
C ARG A 144 -5.20 -14.39 -14.76
N ASP A 145 -4.12 -13.74 -15.18
CA ASP A 145 -3.88 -13.36 -16.58
C ASP A 145 -5.06 -12.55 -17.20
N GLU A 146 -5.72 -11.74 -16.38
CA GLU A 146 -6.82 -10.85 -16.76
C GLU A 146 -6.33 -9.41 -17.02
N GLU A 147 -6.97 -8.71 -17.96
CA GLU A 147 -6.61 -7.32 -18.29
C GLU A 147 -7.08 -6.30 -17.23
N SER A 148 -6.24 -5.30 -16.99
CA SER A 148 -6.44 -4.23 -16.01
C SER A 148 -5.72 -2.94 -16.43
N PRO A 149 -6.07 -1.78 -15.86
CA PRO A 149 -5.36 -0.53 -16.14
C PRO A 149 -3.86 -0.54 -15.82
N LEU A 150 -3.38 -1.49 -15.00
CA LEU A 150 -1.96 -1.63 -14.66
C LEU A 150 -1.28 -2.83 -15.31
N SER A 151 -1.95 -3.62 -16.16
CA SER A 151 -1.40 -4.88 -16.69
C SER A 151 0.03 -4.74 -17.22
N LYS A 152 0.27 -3.80 -18.14
CA LYS A 152 1.62 -3.54 -18.67
C LYS A 152 2.65 -3.21 -17.58
N THR A 153 2.27 -2.39 -16.61
CA THR A 153 3.17 -2.03 -15.50
C THR A 153 3.47 -3.24 -14.63
N LEU A 154 2.46 -4.02 -14.24
CA LEU A 154 2.64 -5.20 -13.40
C LEU A 154 3.49 -6.27 -14.10
N THR A 155 3.28 -6.49 -15.41
CA THR A 155 4.11 -7.40 -16.23
C THR A 155 5.58 -6.99 -16.24
N ASN A 156 5.90 -5.69 -16.28
CA ASN A 156 7.29 -5.24 -16.21
C ASN A 156 7.98 -5.66 -14.90
N TYR A 157 7.22 -5.82 -13.82
CA TYR A 157 7.68 -6.23 -12.49
C TYR A 157 7.29 -7.68 -12.16
N LYS A 158 7.06 -8.53 -13.17
CA LYS A 158 6.68 -9.95 -12.97
C LYS A 158 7.65 -10.70 -12.04
N ASP A 159 8.94 -10.40 -12.11
CA ASP A 159 9.97 -10.96 -11.22
C ASP A 159 9.72 -10.70 -9.73
N PHE A 160 9.10 -9.56 -9.38
CA PHE A 160 8.66 -9.29 -8.01
C PHE A 160 7.39 -10.08 -7.66
N PHE A 161 6.40 -10.13 -8.54
CA PHE A 161 5.15 -10.84 -8.26
C PHE A 161 5.30 -12.36 -8.22
N ASP A 162 6.19 -12.93 -9.05
CA ASP A 162 6.52 -14.35 -9.04
C ASP A 162 7.10 -14.84 -7.70
N LEU A 163 7.55 -13.93 -6.83
CA LEU A 163 8.01 -14.27 -5.47
C LEU A 163 6.88 -14.83 -4.59
N PHE A 164 5.64 -14.46 -4.88
CA PHE A 164 4.49 -14.79 -4.05
C PHE A 164 3.66 -15.96 -4.57
N ILE A 165 4.04 -16.54 -5.72
CA ILE A 165 3.37 -17.65 -6.42
C ILE A 165 2.02 -17.26 -7.02
N ASP A 166 1.07 -16.83 -6.19
CA ASP A 166 -0.29 -16.50 -6.58
C ASP A 166 -0.83 -15.30 -5.78
N PHE A 167 -2.08 -14.91 -6.06
CA PHE A 167 -2.71 -13.77 -5.39
C PHE A 167 -2.85 -14.00 -3.89
N LYS A 168 -3.18 -15.22 -3.47
CA LYS A 168 -3.31 -15.59 -2.07
C LYS A 168 -1.98 -15.44 -1.34
N GLY A 169 -0.88 -15.91 -1.93
CA GLY A 169 0.46 -15.76 -1.39
C GLY A 169 0.89 -14.30 -1.28
N TYR A 170 0.50 -13.45 -2.23
CA TYR A 170 0.73 -11.99 -2.14
C TYR A 170 -0.05 -11.36 -0.98
N VAL A 171 -1.34 -11.71 -0.87
CA VAL A 171 -2.22 -11.23 0.20
C VAL A 171 -1.71 -11.67 1.57
N ASP A 172 -1.34 -12.94 1.71
CA ASP A 172 -0.87 -13.50 2.96
C ASP A 172 0.46 -12.88 3.40
N PHE A 173 1.40 -12.74 2.47
CA PHE A 173 2.71 -12.18 2.77
C PHE A 173 2.62 -10.76 3.33
N PHE A 174 1.77 -9.91 2.74
CA PHE A 174 1.61 -8.50 3.13
C PHE A 174 0.50 -8.22 4.15
N HIS A 175 -0.12 -9.27 4.70
CA HIS A 175 -1.21 -9.17 5.66
C HIS A 175 -2.42 -8.39 5.14
N LEU A 176 -2.88 -8.71 3.92
CA LEU A 176 -3.98 -8.03 3.22
C LEU A 176 -5.31 -8.79 3.27
N GLN A 177 -5.45 -9.81 4.12
CA GLN A 177 -6.64 -10.68 4.14
C GLN A 177 -7.94 -9.92 4.41
N ASP A 178 -7.89 -8.78 5.11
CA ASP A 178 -9.06 -7.95 5.39
C ASP A 178 -9.48 -7.05 4.19
N PHE A 179 -8.69 -7.04 3.11
CA PHE A 179 -8.97 -6.31 1.86
C PHE A 179 -9.67 -7.19 0.83
N ILE A 180 -9.96 -8.44 1.16
CA ILE A 180 -10.62 -9.40 0.28
C ILE A 180 -11.71 -10.16 1.02
N ASP A 181 -12.69 -10.66 0.27
CA ASP A 181 -13.70 -11.57 0.77
C ASP A 181 -13.20 -13.04 0.78
N GLN A 182 -14.08 -13.95 1.18
CA GLN A 182 -13.79 -15.39 1.24
C GLN A 182 -13.57 -16.03 -0.15
N GLN A 183 -13.97 -15.36 -1.22
CA GLN A 183 -13.82 -15.76 -2.62
C GLN A 183 -12.66 -15.02 -3.31
N GLU A 184 -11.77 -14.41 -2.51
CA GLU A 184 -10.64 -13.60 -2.96
C GLU A 184 -11.02 -12.41 -3.85
N GLN A 185 -12.26 -11.92 -3.74
CA GLN A 185 -12.68 -10.68 -4.38
C GLN A 185 -12.26 -9.49 -3.52
N VAL A 186 -11.86 -8.40 -4.17
CA VAL A 186 -11.41 -7.20 -3.45
C VAL A 186 -12.59 -6.49 -2.79
N GLU A 187 -12.40 -6.09 -1.54
CA GLU A 187 -13.32 -5.22 -0.79
C GLU A 187 -13.11 -3.76 -1.24
N PHE A 188 -14.04 -3.24 -2.04
CA PHE A 188 -13.95 -1.90 -2.61
C PHE A 188 -14.56 -0.84 -1.68
N SER A 189 -13.82 0.25 -1.43
CA SER A 189 -14.29 1.40 -0.63
C SER A 189 -15.39 2.24 -1.28
N LEU A 190 -15.60 2.08 -2.57
CA LEU A 190 -16.70 2.69 -3.34
C LEU A 190 -17.20 1.65 -4.36
N PRO A 191 -18.47 1.75 -4.82
CA PRO A 191 -19.01 0.80 -5.80
C PRO A 191 -18.08 0.60 -6.99
N PHE A 192 -17.79 -0.65 -7.34
CA PHE A 192 -16.89 -1.03 -8.43
C PHE A 192 -17.68 -1.47 -9.66
N ASP A 193 -17.29 -0.98 -10.84
CA ASP A 193 -17.99 -1.22 -12.11
C ASP A 193 -17.02 -1.62 -13.24
N ASN A 194 -15.96 -2.36 -12.90
CA ASN A 194 -14.92 -2.73 -13.85
C ASN A 194 -14.15 -1.54 -14.43
N PHE A 195 -13.75 -0.60 -13.55
CA PHE A 195 -12.94 0.59 -13.88
C PHE A 195 -13.61 1.61 -14.83
N ASN A 196 -14.94 1.60 -14.94
CA ASN A 196 -15.67 2.49 -15.85
C ASN A 196 -16.09 3.81 -15.17
N ARG A 197 -16.34 3.78 -13.85
CA ARG A 197 -16.66 4.99 -13.08
C ARG A 197 -15.41 5.83 -12.80
N PRO A 198 -15.58 7.13 -12.53
CA PRO A 198 -14.55 7.91 -11.88
C PRO A 198 -14.09 7.26 -10.56
N PRO A 199 -12.76 7.12 -10.32
CA PRO A 199 -12.26 6.44 -9.12
C PRO A 199 -12.41 7.27 -7.85
N LEU A 200 -12.47 8.59 -8.00
CA LEU A 200 -12.61 9.53 -6.90
C LEU A 200 -14.04 9.55 -6.35
N PRO A 201 -14.25 9.92 -5.08
CA PRO A 201 -15.59 10.25 -4.58
C PRO A 201 -16.26 11.34 -5.44
N GLN A 202 -17.56 11.14 -5.70
CA GLN A 202 -18.41 12.07 -6.44
C GLN A 202 -19.35 12.87 -5.55
N THR A 203 -19.57 12.42 -4.30
CA THR A 203 -20.38 13.11 -3.30
C THR A 203 -19.70 13.14 -1.94
N ILE A 204 -20.20 13.98 -1.03
CA ILE A 204 -19.78 14.03 0.38
C ILE A 204 -19.98 12.66 1.04
N ASP A 205 -21.12 12.02 0.79
CA ASP A 205 -21.43 10.70 1.36
C ASP A 205 -20.47 9.62 0.86
N GLU A 206 -20.11 9.63 -0.43
CA GLU A 206 -19.09 8.72 -0.94
C GLU A 206 -17.73 8.97 -0.29
N TYR A 207 -17.35 10.23 -0.04
CA TYR A 207 -16.07 10.51 0.60
C TYR A 207 -16.07 10.06 2.07
N LYS A 208 -17.19 10.20 2.79
CA LYS A 208 -17.35 9.67 4.14
C LYS A 208 -17.32 8.15 4.16
N GLN A 209 -18.01 7.48 3.23
CA GLN A 209 -17.96 6.02 3.05
C GLN A 209 -16.52 5.56 2.80
N TYR A 210 -15.82 6.20 1.86
CA TYR A 210 -14.42 5.90 1.56
C TYR A 210 -13.54 6.05 2.81
N LYS A 211 -13.67 7.18 3.53
CA LYS A 211 -12.92 7.47 4.76
C LYS A 211 -13.13 6.37 5.79
N GLU A 212 -14.38 6.04 6.11
CA GLU A 212 -14.74 5.04 7.14
C GLU A 212 -14.22 3.66 6.78
N HIS A 213 -14.44 3.21 5.54
CA HIS A 213 -13.96 1.90 5.09
C HIS A 213 -12.43 1.83 5.06
N THR A 214 -11.75 2.86 4.56
CA THR A 214 -10.28 2.90 4.58
C THR A 214 -9.73 2.86 5.99
N ILE A 215 -10.29 3.62 6.93
CA ILE A 215 -9.87 3.59 8.34
C ILE A 215 -10.06 2.20 8.95
N ASP A 216 -11.19 1.54 8.68
CA ASP A 216 -11.45 0.18 9.15
C ASP A 216 -10.43 -0.83 8.60
N LEU A 217 -10.14 -0.79 7.31
CA LEU A 217 -9.10 -1.62 6.69
C LEU A 217 -7.72 -1.41 7.31
N MET A 218 -7.32 -0.16 7.57
CA MET A 218 -6.04 0.13 8.23
C MET A 218 -6.00 -0.43 9.65
N LYS A 219 -7.09 -0.28 10.42
CA LYS A 219 -7.21 -0.82 11.78
C LYS A 219 -7.11 -2.34 11.78
N LYS A 220 -7.82 -3.02 10.88
CA LYS A 220 -7.78 -4.49 10.75
C LYS A 220 -6.39 -4.98 10.35
N ARG A 221 -5.75 -4.36 9.35
CA ARG A 221 -4.39 -4.72 8.94
C ARG A 221 -3.36 -4.48 10.05
N ASN A 222 -3.44 -3.36 10.77
CA ASN A 222 -2.60 -3.08 11.93
C ASN A 222 -2.72 -4.17 12.99
N LYS A 223 -3.96 -4.52 13.34
CA LYS A 223 -4.24 -5.60 14.30
C LYS A 223 -3.66 -6.93 13.83
N ARG A 224 -3.84 -7.29 12.56
CA ARG A 224 -3.30 -8.52 11.98
C ARG A 224 -1.77 -8.56 12.00
N ILE A 225 -1.12 -7.44 11.71
CA ILE A 225 0.33 -7.29 11.83
C ILE A 225 0.75 -7.57 13.28
N LEU A 226 0.11 -6.90 14.25
CA LEU A 226 0.43 -7.09 15.68
C LEU A 226 0.24 -8.55 16.13
N GLU A 227 -0.86 -9.20 15.74
CA GLU A 227 -1.14 -10.60 16.07
C GLU A 227 -0.08 -11.55 15.49
N ASN A 228 0.38 -11.32 14.26
CA ASN A 228 1.46 -12.11 13.67
C ASN A 228 2.78 -11.91 14.41
N LEU A 229 3.07 -10.70 14.89
CA LEU A 229 4.28 -10.45 15.68
C LEU A 229 4.29 -11.25 16.99
N TYR A 230 3.12 -11.52 17.60
CA TYR A 230 3.03 -12.36 18.79
C TYR A 230 3.15 -13.85 18.51
N GLN A 231 2.83 -14.32 17.30
CA GLN A 231 2.94 -15.74 16.92
C GLN A 231 4.36 -16.16 16.55
N ILE A 232 5.22 -15.19 16.18
CA ILE A 232 6.63 -15.40 15.83
C ILE A 232 7.53 -15.42 17.09
N ASN A 233 6.99 -15.04 18.25
CA ASN A 233 7.69 -14.95 19.55
C ASN A 233 7.29 -16.10 20.48
#